data_AF-A0A382ZWT5-F1
#
_entry.id   AF-A0A382ZWT5-F1
#
_cell.length_a   1.000
_cell.length_b   1.000
_cell.length_c   1.000
_cell.angle_alpha   90.00
_cell.angle_beta   90.00
_cell.angle_gamma   90.00
#
_symmetry.space_group_name_H-M   'P 1'
#
loop_
_entity.id
_entity.type
_entity.pdbx_description
1 polymer ?
#
loop_
_entity_poly.entity_id
_entity_poly.type
_entity_poly.pdbx_seq_one_letter_code
_entity_poly.pdbx_strand_id
1 'polypeptide(L)'
;MNAHVVAIAARLRHEQIDGVRDVISSYASITVCFDPLRTDLESLTSTITRHVTTTTPVLATSRPPREIPVCYGGVYGPDIEAVANYADCSTDDVVRLHSEVYYRVYLLGFVPGFAYMAKVNERIAMPRRETPRVSVLARSVGIADCQTGIYPSATPGGWQ
;
A
#
# COMPACT_ATOMS: atom_id res chain seq x y z
N MET A 1 -11.97 -3.81 7.25
CA MET A 1 -12.06 -2.45 6.66
C MET A 1 -11.57 -2.41 5.20
N ASN A 2 -10.26 -2.51 4.91
CA ASN A 2 -9.73 -2.33 3.54
C ASN A 2 -10.34 -3.27 2.47
N ALA A 3 -10.63 -4.53 2.78
CA ALA A 3 -11.29 -5.44 1.83
C ALA A 3 -12.65 -4.91 1.35
N HIS A 4 -13.39 -4.21 2.21
CA HIS A 4 -14.65 -3.59 1.87
C HIS A 4 -14.46 -2.38 0.95
N VAL A 5 -13.47 -1.52 1.26
CA VAL A 5 -13.06 -0.38 0.43
C VAL A 5 -12.71 -0.82 -0.99
N VAL A 6 -11.88 -1.87 -1.12
CA VAL A 6 -11.49 -2.43 -2.42
C VAL A 6 -12.70 -2.98 -3.17
N ALA A 7 -13.62 -3.67 -2.49
CA ALA A 7 -14.83 -4.21 -3.10
C ALA A 7 -15.78 -3.12 -3.61
N ILE A 8 -16.02 -2.07 -2.81
CA ILE A 8 -16.87 -0.93 -3.21
C ILE A 8 -16.22 -0.19 -4.38
N ALA A 9 -14.93 0.12 -4.30
CA ALA A 9 -14.21 0.81 -5.38
C ALA A 9 -14.27 0.01 -6.69
N ALA A 10 -14.14 -1.32 -6.63
CA ALA A 10 -14.27 -2.19 -7.80
C ALA A 10 -15.68 -2.12 -8.41
N ARG A 11 -16.74 -2.10 -7.58
CA ARG A 11 -18.11 -1.95 -8.07
C ARG A 11 -18.37 -0.58 -8.70
N LEU A 12 -17.91 0.50 -8.07
CA LEU A 12 -18.07 1.85 -8.62
C LEU A 12 -17.37 1.99 -9.98
N ARG A 13 -16.17 1.41 -10.14
CA ARG A 13 -15.49 1.37 -11.44
C ARG A 13 -16.25 0.56 -12.50
N HIS A 14 -16.90 -0.53 -12.09
CA HIS A 14 -17.67 -1.40 -12.99
C HIS A 14 -19.01 -0.79 -13.40
N GLU A 15 -19.68 -0.03 -12.53
CA GLU A 15 -20.98 0.61 -12.85
C GLU A 15 -20.85 1.72 -13.89
N GLN A 16 -19.65 2.30 -14.08
CA GLN A 16 -19.40 3.38 -15.04
C GLN A 16 -20.40 4.55 -14.91
N ILE A 17 -20.58 5.02 -13.67
CA ILE A 17 -21.48 6.13 -13.34
C ILE A 17 -21.16 7.35 -14.20
N ASP A 18 -22.18 7.96 -14.80
CA ASP A 18 -21.99 9.12 -15.68
C ASP A 18 -21.30 10.27 -14.93
N GLY A 19 -20.36 10.92 -15.61
CA GLY A 19 -19.53 11.98 -15.04
C GLY A 19 -18.41 11.51 -14.09
N VAL A 20 -18.39 10.26 -13.60
CA VAL A 20 -17.25 9.76 -12.81
C VAL A 20 -16.04 9.53 -13.71
N ARG A 21 -14.92 10.16 -13.36
CA ARG A 21 -13.64 10.12 -14.09
C ARG A 21 -12.65 9.12 -13.50
N ASP A 22 -12.60 9.03 -12.17
CA ASP A 22 -11.72 8.10 -11.49
C ASP A 22 -12.27 7.69 -10.12
N VAL A 23 -11.89 6.50 -9.66
CA VAL A 23 -12.22 5.95 -8.35
C VAL A 23 -10.95 5.37 -7.75
N ILE A 24 -10.45 5.98 -6.68
CA ILE A 24 -9.16 5.67 -6.07
C ILE A 24 -9.41 5.11 -4.68
N SER A 25 -8.93 3.89 -4.40
CA SER A 25 -9.06 3.22 -3.12
C SER A 25 -7.81 3.40 -2.26
N SER A 26 -7.99 3.74 -0.98
CA SER A 26 -6.94 3.81 0.03
C SER A 26 -7.11 2.74 1.11
N TYR A 27 -6.41 2.86 2.23
CA TYR A 27 -6.55 1.99 3.40
C TYR A 27 -8.02 1.85 3.86
N ALA A 28 -8.70 2.98 4.04
CA ALA A 28 -10.03 3.04 4.66
C ALA A 28 -11.00 4.01 3.96
N SER A 29 -10.59 4.63 2.84
CA SER A 29 -11.41 5.59 2.11
C SER A 29 -11.38 5.34 0.60
N ILE A 30 -12.38 5.92 -0.09
CA ILE A 30 -12.46 5.95 -1.54
C ILE A 30 -12.55 7.42 -1.95
N THR A 31 -11.71 7.84 -2.89
CA THR A 31 -11.82 9.13 -3.56
C THR A 31 -12.48 8.92 -4.91
N VAL A 32 -13.54 9.68 -5.19
CA VAL A 32 -14.23 9.67 -6.49
C VAL A 32 -14.01 11.01 -7.15
N CYS A 33 -13.35 11.02 -8.30
CA CYS A 33 -13.17 12.20 -9.13
C CYS A 33 -14.27 12.23 -10.18
N PHE A 34 -14.98 13.36 -10.33
CA PHE A 34 -16.10 13.47 -11.24
C PHE A 34 -16.16 14.82 -11.96
N ASP A 35 -16.95 14.88 -13.03
CA ASP A 35 -17.26 16.06 -13.81
C ASP A 35 -18.56 16.72 -13.32
N PRO A 36 -18.49 17.91 -12.69
CA PRO A 36 -19.68 18.58 -12.15
C PRO A 36 -20.65 19.06 -13.23
N LEU A 37 -20.27 19.06 -14.51
CA LEU A 37 -21.17 19.38 -15.62
C LEU A 37 -21.99 18.17 -16.10
N ARG A 38 -21.63 16.96 -15.67
CA ARG A 38 -22.30 15.70 -16.06
C ARG A 38 -23.09 15.07 -14.91
N THR A 39 -22.66 15.29 -13.67
CA THR A 39 -23.34 14.82 -12.46
C THR A 39 -23.13 15.79 -11.31
N ASP A 40 -24.03 15.79 -10.34
CA ASP A 40 -23.93 16.55 -9.09
C ASP A 40 -23.57 15.67 -7.89
N LEU A 41 -23.29 16.33 -6.74
CA LEU A 41 -22.93 15.65 -5.49
C LEU A 41 -24.06 14.82 -4.88
N GLU A 42 -25.32 15.23 -5.03
CA GLU A 42 -26.47 14.53 -4.46
C GLU A 42 -26.68 13.19 -5.16
N SER A 43 -26.72 13.22 -6.49
CA SER A 43 -26.81 12.05 -7.38
C SER A 43 -25.68 11.05 -7.12
N LEU A 44 -24.44 11.54 -7.00
CA LEU A 44 -23.29 10.71 -6.67
C LEU A 44 -23.37 10.12 -5.27
N THR A 45 -23.75 10.92 -4.27
CA THR A 45 -23.83 10.47 -2.88
C THR A 45 -24.88 9.37 -2.74
N SER A 46 -26.05 9.53 -3.37
CA SER A 46 -27.11 8.52 -3.39
C SER A 46 -26.62 7.21 -3.99
N THR A 47 -25.96 7.28 -5.16
CA THR A 47 -25.41 6.11 -5.86
C THR A 47 -24.32 5.41 -5.03
N ILE A 48 -23.35 6.17 -4.50
CA ILE A 48 -22.26 5.63 -3.69
C ILE A 48 -22.80 5.00 -2.41
N THR A 49 -23.75 5.65 -1.73
CA THR A 49 -24.36 5.13 -0.49
C THR A 49 -25.05 3.80 -0.73
N ARG A 50 -25.74 3.64 -1.88
CA ARG A 50 -26.32 2.35 -2.28
C ARG A 50 -25.27 1.25 -2.43
N HIS A 51 -24.09 1.54 -3.00
CA HIS A 51 -23.01 0.55 -3.07
C HIS A 51 -22.41 0.24 -1.71
N VAL A 52 -22.23 1.25 -0.86
CA VAL A 52 -21.69 1.04 0.49
C VAL A 52 -22.58 0.10 1.30
N THR A 53 -23.92 0.17 1.14
CA THR A 53 -24.86 -0.67 1.89
C THR A 53 -25.07 -2.05 1.27
N THR A 54 -24.92 -2.19 -0.05
CA THR A 54 -25.19 -3.46 -0.76
C THR A 54 -23.94 -4.28 -1.04
N THR A 55 -22.75 -3.68 -0.97
CA THR A 55 -21.50 -4.39 -1.24
C THR A 55 -21.14 -5.25 -0.04
N THR A 56 -21.17 -6.56 -0.22
CA THR A 56 -20.53 -7.47 0.73
C THR A 56 -19.03 -7.52 0.42
N PRO A 57 -18.15 -7.46 1.44
CA PRO A 57 -16.72 -7.67 1.22
C PRO A 57 -16.51 -9.05 0.60
N VAL A 58 -15.91 -9.09 -0.58
CA VAL A 58 -15.37 -10.35 -1.09
C VAL A 58 -14.13 -10.63 -0.26
N LEU A 59 -14.26 -11.54 0.73
CA LEU A 59 -13.08 -12.16 1.33
C LEU A 59 -12.29 -12.78 0.18
N ALA A 60 -10.99 -12.48 0.12
CA ALA A 60 -10.15 -12.80 -1.01
C ALA A 60 -10.41 -14.25 -1.49
N THR A 61 -10.80 -14.39 -2.75
CA THR A 61 -10.76 -15.68 -3.46
C THR A 61 -9.38 -16.29 -3.26
N SER A 62 -9.33 -17.62 -3.13
CA SER A 62 -8.20 -18.54 -2.86
C SER A 62 -6.96 -18.43 -3.78
N ARG A 63 -6.62 -17.22 -4.26
CA ARG A 63 -5.43 -16.99 -5.06
C ARG A 63 -4.20 -17.04 -4.16
N PRO A 64 -3.16 -17.78 -4.54
CA PRO A 64 -1.92 -17.79 -3.79
C PRO A 64 -1.33 -16.38 -3.75
N PRO A 65 -0.62 -16.02 -2.67
CA PRO A 65 0.10 -14.76 -2.58
C PRO A 65 1.14 -14.67 -3.71
N ARG A 66 1.46 -13.44 -4.12
CA ARG A 66 2.57 -13.22 -5.05
C ARG A 66 3.88 -13.28 -4.28
N GLU A 67 4.77 -14.17 -4.69
CA GLU A 67 6.13 -14.24 -4.18
C GLU A 67 7.00 -13.20 -4.87
N ILE A 68 7.77 -12.44 -4.09
CA ILE A 68 8.67 -11.40 -4.59
C ILE A 68 10.06 -11.72 -4.03
N PRO A 69 11.04 -12.09 -4.89
CA PRO A 69 12.39 -12.35 -4.43
C PRO A 69 13.06 -11.03 -4.01
N VAL A 70 13.73 -11.04 -2.86
CA VAL A 70 14.39 -9.86 -2.29
C VAL A 70 15.83 -10.24 -1.90
N CYS A 71 16.79 -9.46 -2.38
CA CYS A 71 18.17 -9.52 -1.92
C CYS A 71 18.33 -8.57 -0.72
N TYR A 72 18.59 -9.12 0.46
CA TYR A 72 18.73 -8.35 1.70
C TYR A 72 20.19 -7.94 1.95
N GLY A 73 20.35 -6.79 2.63
CA GLY A 73 21.62 -6.32 3.17
C GLY A 73 22.68 -5.88 2.15
N GLY A 74 23.85 -5.53 2.68
CA GLY A 74 24.98 -5.04 1.90
C GLY A 74 24.61 -3.85 1.02
N VAL A 75 25.02 -3.88 -0.25
CA VAL A 75 24.73 -2.81 -1.21
C VAL A 75 23.24 -2.72 -1.62
N TYR A 76 22.46 -3.77 -1.38
CA TYR A 76 21.05 -3.85 -1.76
C TYR A 76 20.10 -3.37 -0.65
N GLY A 77 20.49 -3.53 0.61
CA GLY A 77 19.75 -3.10 1.79
C GLY A 77 20.66 -2.36 2.78
N PRO A 78 21.07 -1.12 2.46
CA PRO A 78 22.08 -0.38 3.24
C PRO A 78 21.63 0.04 4.64
N ASP A 79 20.34 -0.09 4.96
CA ASP A 79 19.78 0.25 6.27
C ASP A 79 19.41 -0.99 7.11
N ILE A 80 19.70 -2.22 6.63
CA ILE A 80 19.31 -3.43 7.38
C ILE A 80 19.99 -3.50 8.74
N GLU A 81 21.24 -3.06 8.85
CA GLU A 81 21.98 -2.98 10.10
C GLU A 81 21.35 -1.94 11.05
N ALA A 82 20.84 -0.83 10.51
CA ALA A 82 20.15 0.19 11.31
C ALA A 82 18.82 -0.36 11.88
N VAL A 83 18.07 -1.11 11.06
CA VAL A 83 16.83 -1.78 11.50
C VAL A 83 17.13 -2.84 12.56
N ALA A 84 18.18 -3.65 12.36
CA ALA A 84 18.61 -4.67 13.32
C ALA A 84 19.01 -4.05 14.67
N ASN A 85 19.80 -2.97 14.64
CA ASN A 85 20.20 -2.22 15.84
C ASN A 85 18.99 -1.59 16.55
N TYR A 86 18.03 -1.03 15.80
CA TYR A 86 16.80 -0.48 16.36
C TYR A 86 15.94 -1.56 17.05
N ALA A 87 15.90 -2.75 16.47
CA ALA A 87 15.12 -3.89 16.93
C ALA A 87 15.80 -4.76 18.00
N ASP A 88 17.04 -4.42 18.37
CA ASP A 88 17.93 -5.22 19.23
C ASP A 88 17.98 -6.70 18.78
N CYS A 89 18.26 -6.93 17.50
CA CYS A 89 18.34 -8.26 16.90
C CYS A 89 19.41 -8.35 15.81
N SER A 90 19.59 -9.56 15.24
CA SER A 90 20.50 -9.77 14.12
C SER A 90 19.88 -9.31 12.79
N THR A 91 20.71 -9.05 11.78
CA THR A 91 20.22 -8.81 10.41
C THR A 91 19.46 -10.02 9.86
N ASP A 92 19.88 -11.25 10.19
CA ASP A 92 19.16 -12.48 9.84
C ASP A 92 17.76 -12.53 10.47
N ASP A 93 17.61 -12.05 11.71
CA ASP A 93 16.30 -11.88 12.33
C ASP A 93 15.44 -10.87 11.59
N VAL A 94 16.00 -9.76 11.12
CA VAL A 94 15.25 -8.79 10.29
C VAL A 94 14.75 -9.45 9.01
N VAL A 95 15.60 -10.19 8.31
CA VAL A 95 15.21 -10.93 7.08
C VAL A 95 14.08 -11.91 7.39
N ARG A 96 14.22 -12.71 8.45
CA ARG A 96 13.21 -13.69 8.85
C ARG A 96 11.89 -13.02 9.22
N LEU A 97 11.92 -12.03 10.12
CA LEU A 97 10.73 -11.30 10.60
C LEU A 97 10.02 -10.52 9.50
N HIS A 98 10.75 -10.05 8.49
CA HIS A 98 10.17 -9.38 7.33
C HIS A 98 9.57 -10.40 6.34
N SER A 99 10.30 -11.47 6.00
CA SER A 99 9.87 -12.42 4.96
C SER A 99 8.81 -13.43 5.41
N GLU A 100 8.65 -13.69 6.71
CA GLU A 100 7.63 -14.63 7.23
C GLU A 100 6.19 -14.09 7.18
N VAL A 101 6.01 -12.81 6.85
CA VAL A 101 4.72 -12.13 6.87
C VAL A 101 4.04 -12.15 5.50
N TYR A 102 2.78 -12.59 5.47
CA TYR A 102 1.92 -12.38 4.31
C TYR A 102 1.41 -10.95 4.26
N TYR A 103 2.03 -10.15 3.41
CA TYR A 103 1.67 -8.76 3.24
C TYR A 103 0.45 -8.55 2.35
N ARG A 104 -0.46 -7.67 2.80
CA ARG A 104 -1.55 -7.16 1.97
C ARG A 104 -1.14 -5.81 1.38
N VAL A 105 -1.35 -5.64 0.08
CA VAL A 105 -1.30 -4.31 -0.56
C VAL A 105 -2.57 -3.55 -0.18
N TYR A 106 -2.43 -2.48 0.60
CA TYR A 106 -3.55 -1.64 1.04
C TYR A 106 -3.84 -0.50 0.07
N LEU A 107 -2.81 0.03 -0.56
CA LEU A 107 -2.85 1.17 -1.48
C LEU A 107 -1.73 1.01 -2.52
N LEU A 108 -2.01 1.43 -3.75
CA LEU A 108 -1.00 1.70 -4.77
C LEU A 108 -0.98 3.22 -5.00
N GLY A 109 0.17 3.88 -4.89
CA GLY A 109 0.25 5.34 -4.98
C GLY A 109 1.57 5.91 -4.49
N PHE A 110 1.70 7.23 -4.26
CA PHE A 110 2.95 8.01 -4.15
C PHE A 110 3.68 8.19 -5.49
N VAL A 111 4.02 7.08 -6.15
CA VAL A 111 4.39 7.03 -7.57
C VAL A 111 3.68 5.85 -8.24
N PRO A 112 3.53 5.85 -9.58
CA PRO A 112 2.84 4.77 -10.28
C PRO A 112 3.40 3.39 -9.92
N GLY A 113 2.58 2.57 -9.25
CA GLY A 113 2.93 1.21 -8.87
C GLY A 113 3.62 1.03 -7.52
N PHE A 114 3.89 2.09 -6.74
CA PHE A 114 4.45 1.91 -5.40
C PHE A 114 3.39 1.29 -4.48
N ALA A 115 3.74 0.14 -3.93
CA ALA A 115 2.81 -0.70 -3.17
C ALA A 115 3.01 -0.50 -1.67
N TYR A 116 1.99 0.08 -1.02
CA TYR A 116 1.95 0.19 0.42
C TYR A 116 1.42 -1.10 1.03
N MET A 117 2.26 -1.78 1.80
CA MET A 117 1.98 -3.06 2.42
C MET A 117 2.08 -3.00 3.94
N ALA A 118 1.25 -3.76 4.62
CA ALA A 118 1.22 -3.81 6.08
C ALA A 118 0.66 -5.17 6.57
N LYS A 119 0.88 -5.55 7.84
CA LYS A 119 1.72 -4.88 8.84
C LYS A 119 3.08 -5.56 8.94
N VAL A 120 4.13 -4.76 8.99
CA VAL A 120 5.48 -5.23 9.36
C VAL A 120 5.48 -5.71 10.81
N ASN A 121 6.31 -6.71 11.13
CA ASN A 121 6.46 -7.20 12.49
C ASN A 121 6.90 -6.05 13.41
N GLU A 122 6.22 -5.88 14.54
CA GLU A 122 6.40 -4.73 15.44
C GLU A 122 7.84 -4.58 15.94
N ARG A 123 8.61 -5.68 16.03
CA ARG A 123 10.03 -5.63 16.42
C ARG A 123 10.90 -4.85 15.45
N ILE A 124 10.60 -4.92 14.15
CA ILE A 124 11.39 -4.27 13.08
C ILE A 124 10.65 -3.07 12.48
N ALA A 125 9.55 -2.64 13.09
CA ALA A 125 8.75 -1.50 12.66
C ALA A 125 9.46 -0.18 12.99
N MET A 126 10.48 0.16 12.20
CA MET A 126 11.34 1.32 12.43
C MET A 126 10.78 2.58 11.76
N PRO A 127 10.81 3.76 12.43
CA PRO A 127 10.39 5.01 11.83
C PRO A 127 11.16 5.37 10.56
N ARG A 128 10.53 6.17 9.70
CA ARG A 128 11.21 6.79 8.55
C ARG A 128 12.41 7.63 8.99
N ARG A 129 13.40 7.75 8.11
CA ARG A 129 14.53 8.66 8.26
C ARG A 129 14.04 10.10 8.44
N GLU A 130 14.71 10.83 9.32
CA GLU A 130 14.45 12.27 9.52
C GLU A 130 14.72 13.07 8.25
N THR A 131 15.83 12.76 7.57
CA THR A 131 16.18 13.34 6.26
C THR A 131 16.06 12.27 5.17
N PRO A 132 15.10 12.41 4.23
CA PRO A 132 14.95 11.50 3.11
C PRO A 132 16.19 11.47 2.20
N ARG A 133 16.46 10.31 1.58
CA ARG A 133 17.42 10.22 0.49
C ARG A 133 16.88 10.96 -0.73
N VAL A 134 17.76 11.64 -1.44
CA VAL A 134 17.45 12.30 -2.73
C VAL A 134 17.06 11.26 -3.79
N SER A 135 17.64 10.06 -3.72
CA SER A 135 17.34 8.95 -4.62
C SER A 135 17.43 7.62 -3.88
N VAL A 136 16.31 6.89 -3.87
CA VAL A 136 16.22 5.47 -3.58
C VAL A 136 16.14 4.76 -4.92
N LEU A 137 16.91 3.68 -5.10
CA LEU A 137 16.95 2.97 -6.36
C LEU A 137 15.62 2.28 -6.66
N ALA A 138 15.33 2.10 -7.94
CA ALA A 138 14.20 1.27 -8.35
C ALA A 138 14.38 -0.14 -7.80
N ARG A 139 13.25 -0.75 -7.40
CA ARG A 139 13.10 -2.08 -6.80
C ARG A 139 13.64 -2.22 -5.38
N SER A 140 14.06 -1.13 -4.74
CA SER A 140 14.32 -1.15 -3.30
C SER A 140 13.06 -1.55 -2.53
N VAL A 141 13.25 -2.35 -1.49
CA VAL A 141 12.23 -2.68 -0.49
C VAL A 141 12.58 -1.91 0.75
N GLY A 142 11.63 -1.19 1.33
CA GLY A 142 11.88 -0.41 2.53
C GLY A 142 10.88 -0.65 3.64
N ILE A 143 11.25 -0.25 4.85
CA ILE A 143 10.38 -0.24 6.04
C ILE A 143 10.19 1.21 6.53
N ALA A 144 8.96 1.56 6.86
CA ALA A 144 8.63 2.78 7.59
C ALA A 144 7.45 2.54 8.53
N ASP A 145 7.70 2.69 9.83
CA ASP A 145 6.78 2.35 10.90
C ASP A 145 6.27 0.90 10.70
N CYS A 146 4.95 0.71 10.71
CA CYS A 146 4.33 -0.59 10.52
C CYS A 146 4.17 -1.02 9.04
N GLN A 147 4.83 -0.34 8.10
CA GLN A 147 4.64 -0.54 6.66
C GLN A 147 5.91 -1.00 5.96
N THR A 148 5.73 -1.84 4.93
CA THR A 148 6.75 -2.21 3.96
C THR A 148 6.27 -1.87 2.55
N GLY A 149 7.19 -1.66 1.62
CA GLY A 149 6.85 -1.12 0.31
C GLY A 149 7.96 -1.34 -0.69
N ILE A 150 7.59 -1.33 -1.97
CA ILE A 150 8.51 -1.56 -3.07
C ILE A 150 8.52 -0.31 -3.96
N TYR A 151 9.70 0.26 -4.13
CA TYR A 151 9.93 1.40 -5.02
C TYR A 151 9.90 0.91 -6.48
N PRO A 152 8.92 1.28 -7.32
CA PRO A 152 8.85 0.79 -8.69
C PRO A 152 9.86 1.49 -9.62
N SER A 153 10.27 2.71 -9.24
CA SER A 153 11.19 3.57 -9.96
C SER A 153 12.12 4.28 -8.99
N ALA A 154 13.18 4.90 -9.48
CA ALA A 154 14.05 5.71 -8.64
C ALA A 154 13.33 6.99 -8.20
N THR A 155 13.24 7.22 -6.90
CA THR A 155 12.51 8.37 -6.32
C THR A 155 13.18 8.83 -5.03
N PRO A 156 12.98 10.09 -4.59
CA PRO A 156 13.28 10.45 -3.22
C PRO A 156 12.50 9.56 -2.23
N GLY A 157 13.10 9.24 -1.10
CA GLY A 157 12.48 8.32 -0.14
C GLY A 157 13.17 8.33 1.22
N GLY A 158 12.38 8.26 2.29
CA GLY A 158 12.86 8.23 3.67
C GLY A 158 12.62 6.90 4.38
N TRP A 159 12.25 5.85 3.65
CA TRP A 159 12.10 4.53 4.26
C TRP A 159 13.49 3.94 4.50
N GLN A 160 13.61 3.11 5.53
CA GLN A 160 14.82 2.33 5.80
C GLN A 160 14.97 1.28 4.71
#